data_AF-A0AAE1WP22-F1
#
_entry.id   AF-A0AAE1WP22-F1
#
_cell.length_a   1.000
_cell.length_b   1.000
_cell.length_c   1.000
_cell.angle_alpha   90.00
_cell.angle_beta   90.00
_cell.angle_gamma   90.00
#
_symmetry.space_group_name_H-M   'P 1'
#
loop_
_entity.id
_entity.type
_entity.pdbx_description
1 polymer ?
#
loop_
_entity_poly.entity_id
_entity_poly.type
_entity_poly.pdbx_seq_one_letter_code
_entity_poly.pdbx_strand_id
1 'polypeptide(L)'
;MASINNTQLPSGILVSDQISELDEELTTPEGTALLSTIKNKNTSPKRGIFSFFTLLSSSLIKTTLLLWVVYLTNSFLYYGVVLMTSEFSSWQSKCGALVLHTNQPTDSSLYRNVFITSFAELPGLISSAILVDKVGRKISMVLMYSFGFIFLLPLMFHQNELLTTSLLFGARMCFIGNFKLAGIYCPEIYPTSVRTTGAGVAAAVGKIGGMICPLVAVELVSGCHRMAAIASFEVVIVLSAICVLLFKVETKGRELHDTVDVHN
;
A
#
# COMPACT_ATOMS: atom_id res chain seq x y z
N MET A 1 25.83 27.46 48.18
CA MET A 1 26.09 28.86 48.61
C MET A 1 24.87 29.75 48.31
N ALA A 2 23.68 29.36 48.80
CA ALA A 2 22.43 30.10 48.55
C ALA A 2 21.69 30.38 49.88
N SER A 3 22.44 30.83 50.89
CA SER A 3 21.92 31.16 52.23
C SER A 3 22.36 32.55 52.70
N ILE A 4 22.90 33.40 51.81
CA ILE A 4 23.52 34.68 52.21
C ILE A 4 22.81 35.93 51.67
N ASN A 5 21.84 35.83 50.78
CA ASN A 5 21.12 37.02 50.30
C ASN A 5 19.61 36.79 50.26
N ASN A 6 18.90 37.33 51.25
CA ASN A 6 17.45 37.34 51.35
C ASN A 6 16.81 38.17 50.23
N THR A 7 16.78 37.63 49.01
CA THR A 7 16.04 38.22 47.88
C THR A 7 15.24 37.15 47.14
N GLN A 8 13.95 37.40 46.93
CA GLN A 8 13.07 36.53 46.14
C GLN A 8 13.39 36.67 44.65
N LEU A 9 13.64 35.55 43.98
CA LEU A 9 13.83 35.50 42.51
C LEU A 9 12.50 35.14 41.83
N PRO A 10 12.10 35.84 40.74
CA PRO A 10 10.86 35.60 40.03
C PRO A 10 10.90 34.31 39.19
N SER A 11 9.75 33.65 39.04
CA SER A 11 9.60 32.39 38.31
C SER A 11 9.78 32.56 36.80
N GLY A 12 10.93 32.14 36.28
CA GLY A 12 11.19 31.97 34.86
C GLY A 12 10.78 30.57 34.38
N ILE A 13 9.84 30.51 33.44
CA ILE A 13 9.43 29.29 32.73
C ILE A 13 10.54 28.94 31.74
N LEU A 14 11.16 27.76 31.89
CA LEU A 14 12.19 27.27 30.98
C LEU A 14 11.53 26.58 29.77
N VAL A 15 11.64 27.24 28.62
CA VAL A 15 11.60 26.61 27.30
C VAL A 15 12.99 26.01 27.04
N SER A 16 13.06 24.77 26.56
CA SER A 16 14.28 24.24 25.96
C SER A 16 13.92 23.34 24.78
N ASP A 17 14.06 23.90 23.58
CA ASP A 17 14.11 23.18 22.31
C ASP A 17 15.49 22.52 22.14
N GLN A 18 15.45 21.22 21.80
CA GLN A 18 16.26 20.52 20.80
C GLN A 18 17.82 20.43 20.85
N ILE A 19 18.26 19.15 20.74
CA ILE A 19 19.36 18.57 19.92
C ILE A 19 20.64 18.06 20.65
N SER A 20 20.91 16.77 20.34
CA SER A 20 22.17 15.97 20.28
C SER A 20 23.28 16.13 21.33
N GLU A 21 23.67 15.02 21.97
CA GLU A 21 24.86 14.22 21.60
C GLU A 21 25.00 12.99 22.53
N LEU A 22 25.94 12.11 22.16
CA LEU A 22 26.08 10.68 22.42
C LEU A 22 26.52 10.23 23.83
N ASP A 23 26.32 8.91 24.02
CA ASP A 23 27.12 7.92 24.77
C ASP A 23 26.93 7.67 26.28
N GLU A 24 26.41 6.45 26.51
CA GLU A 24 26.92 5.38 27.38
C GLU A 24 26.81 5.45 28.93
N GLU A 25 26.05 4.45 29.43
CA GLU A 25 26.34 3.58 30.59
C GLU A 25 25.50 3.66 31.89
N LEU A 26 24.76 2.55 32.08
CA LEU A 26 24.48 1.77 33.30
C LEU A 26 23.36 2.13 34.32
N THR A 27 22.50 1.11 34.51
CA THR A 27 21.71 0.69 35.70
C THR A 27 20.32 1.30 36.03
N THR A 28 19.27 0.59 35.56
CA THR A 28 17.94 0.20 36.12
C THR A 28 17.56 0.53 37.59
N PRO A 29 16.28 0.47 38.06
CA PRO A 29 14.97 0.23 37.39
C PRO A 29 13.78 1.10 37.93
N GLU A 30 13.10 1.91 37.11
CA GLU A 30 11.81 2.55 37.46
C GLU A 30 10.63 2.08 36.56
N GLY A 31 10.63 0.80 36.20
CA GLY A 31 9.63 0.19 35.32
C GLY A 31 8.21 0.02 35.88
N THR A 32 7.97 0.37 37.15
CA THR A 32 6.70 0.06 37.82
C THR A 32 5.71 1.23 37.83
N ALA A 33 6.19 2.49 37.70
CA ALA A 33 5.34 3.67 37.80
C ALA A 33 4.62 4.05 36.48
N LEU A 34 5.14 3.64 35.32
CA LEU A 34 4.52 3.95 34.02
C LEU A 34 3.35 3.03 33.63
N LEU A 35 3.17 1.91 34.33
CA LEU A 35 2.08 0.97 34.06
C LEU A 35 0.72 1.41 34.65
N SER A 36 0.70 2.30 35.64
CA SER A 36 -0.56 2.77 36.26
C SER A 36 -1.23 3.89 35.46
N THR A 37 -0.45 4.72 34.75
CA THR A 37 -0.98 5.80 33.89
C THR A 37 -1.64 5.29 32.61
N ILE A 38 -1.37 4.04 32.21
CA ILE A 38 -2.03 3.38 31.07
C ILE A 38 -3.47 2.95 31.41
N LYS A 39 -3.85 2.93 32.70
CA LYS A 39 -5.14 2.39 33.16
C LYS A 39 -6.18 3.48 33.48
N ASN A 40 -6.43 4.45 32.60
CA ASN A 40 -7.76 5.06 32.49
C ASN A 40 -7.93 5.96 31.26
N LYS A 41 -7.89 5.37 30.06
CA LYS A 41 -8.60 5.97 28.93
C LYS A 41 -9.71 5.01 28.59
N ASN A 42 -10.89 5.26 29.15
CA ASN A 42 -12.14 4.69 28.67
C ASN A 42 -12.22 4.95 27.16
N THR A 43 -11.72 4.01 26.36
CA THR A 43 -11.93 3.94 24.91
C THR A 43 -13.39 3.61 24.73
N SER A 44 -14.23 4.63 24.76
CA SER A 44 -15.63 4.49 24.38
C SER A 44 -15.65 3.94 22.94
N PRO A 45 -16.21 2.74 22.67
CA PRO A 45 -16.35 2.22 21.30
C PRO A 45 -17.20 3.16 20.43
N LYS A 46 -17.97 4.05 21.06
CA LYS A 46 -18.78 5.10 20.41
C LYS A 46 -17.96 6.06 19.53
N ARG A 47 -16.72 6.42 19.90
CA ARG A 47 -15.92 7.42 19.14
C ARG A 47 -15.38 6.87 17.82
N GLY A 48 -14.98 5.59 17.77
CA GLY A 48 -14.49 4.94 16.56
C GLY A 48 -15.61 4.68 15.53
N ILE A 49 -16.77 4.22 16.01
CA ILE A 49 -17.96 4.00 15.19
C ILE A 49 -18.49 5.33 14.63
N PHE A 50 -18.50 6.41 15.43
CA PHE A 50 -18.90 7.73 14.96
C PHE A 50 -17.95 8.26 13.88
N SER A 51 -16.62 8.11 14.02
CA SER A 51 -15.67 8.45 12.95
C SER A 51 -15.88 7.63 11.67
N PHE A 52 -16.28 6.36 11.77
CA PHE A 52 -16.64 5.53 10.62
C PHE A 52 -17.88 6.07 9.90
N PHE A 53 -18.92 6.46 10.65
CA PHE A 53 -20.11 7.09 10.08
C PHE A 53 -19.81 8.50 9.52
N THR A 54 -18.88 9.25 10.11
CA THR A 54 -18.43 10.55 9.57
C THR A 54 -17.69 10.38 8.24
N LEU A 55 -16.92 9.31 8.05
CA LEU A 55 -16.31 8.96 6.75
C LEU A 55 -17.37 8.67 5.67
N LEU A 56 -18.53 8.16 6.09
CA LEU A 56 -19.67 7.85 5.22
C LEU A 56 -20.64 9.03 5.03
N SER A 57 -20.28 10.23 5.52
CA SER A 57 -21.07 11.43 5.30
C SER A 57 -21.15 11.78 3.81
N SER A 58 -22.29 12.33 3.38
CA SER A 58 -22.61 12.60 1.96
C SER A 58 -21.57 13.47 1.24
N SER A 59 -20.76 14.22 1.97
CA SER A 59 -19.69 15.06 1.43
C SER A 59 -18.43 14.25 1.02
N LEU A 60 -18.10 13.17 1.76
CA LEU A 60 -16.86 12.40 1.59
C LEU A 60 -17.08 10.99 0.99
N ILE A 61 -18.32 10.49 0.99
CA ILE A 61 -18.64 9.11 0.60
C ILE A 61 -18.16 8.71 -0.80
N LYS A 62 -18.19 9.65 -1.76
CA LYS A 62 -17.70 9.39 -3.12
C LYS A 62 -16.21 9.10 -3.11
N THR A 63 -15.43 9.95 -2.44
CA THR A 63 -13.98 9.81 -2.38
C THR A 63 -13.57 8.59 -1.57
N THR A 64 -14.29 8.28 -0.47
CA THR A 64 -14.00 7.09 0.33
C THR A 64 -14.28 5.80 -0.42
N LEU A 65 -15.39 5.72 -1.16
CA LEU A 65 -15.72 4.56 -2.00
C LEU A 65 -14.70 4.36 -3.11
N LEU A 66 -14.33 5.43 -3.84
CA LEU A 66 -13.28 5.34 -4.87
C LEU A 66 -11.96 4.86 -4.26
N LEU A 67 -11.60 5.35 -3.07
CA LEU A 67 -10.37 4.96 -2.40
C LEU A 67 -10.40 3.51 -1.93
N TRP A 68 -11.55 3.01 -1.46
CA TRP A 68 -11.72 1.59 -1.12
C TRP A 68 -11.55 0.70 -2.34
N VAL A 69 -12.14 1.07 -3.48
CA VAL A 69 -11.95 0.34 -4.74
C VAL A 69 -10.48 0.34 -5.14
N VAL A 70 -9.80 1.48 -5.08
CA VAL A 70 -8.38 1.58 -5.42
C VAL A 70 -7.51 0.73 -4.50
N TYR A 71 -7.78 0.70 -3.19
CA TYR A 71 -7.04 -0.16 -2.26
C TYR A 71 -7.31 -1.65 -2.51
N LEU A 72 -8.56 -2.02 -2.77
CA LEU A 72 -8.96 -3.38 -3.11
C LEU A 72 -8.23 -3.85 -4.37
N THR A 73 -8.28 -3.06 -5.45
CA THR A 73 -7.64 -3.40 -6.72
C THR A 73 -6.11 -3.40 -6.61
N ASN A 74 -5.51 -2.43 -5.90
CA ASN A 74 -4.05 -2.41 -5.69
C ASN A 74 -3.56 -3.65 -4.96
N SER A 75 -4.25 -4.05 -3.89
CA SER A 75 -3.90 -5.29 -3.18
C SER A 75 -4.09 -6.51 -4.10
N PHE A 76 -5.22 -6.59 -4.81
CA PHE A 76 -5.48 -7.68 -5.77
C PHE A 76 -4.37 -7.77 -6.84
N LEU A 77 -3.95 -6.65 -7.42
CA LEU A 77 -2.91 -6.62 -8.46
C LEU A 77 -1.52 -6.93 -7.92
N TYR A 78 -1.16 -6.43 -6.73
CA TYR A 78 0.12 -6.72 -6.10
C TYR A 78 0.26 -8.22 -5.81
N TYR A 79 -0.72 -8.81 -5.12
CA TYR A 79 -0.73 -10.25 -4.86
C TYR A 79 -0.88 -11.05 -6.15
N GLY A 80 -1.62 -10.53 -7.13
CA GLY A 80 -1.78 -11.13 -8.45
C GLY A 80 -0.46 -11.32 -9.18
N VAL A 81 0.39 -10.30 -9.21
CA VAL A 81 1.72 -10.41 -9.84
C VAL A 81 2.65 -11.33 -9.06
N VAL A 82 2.59 -11.32 -7.73
CA VAL A 82 3.35 -12.27 -6.91
C VAL A 82 2.94 -13.71 -7.21
N LEU A 83 1.63 -13.99 -7.26
CA LEU A 83 1.11 -15.30 -7.61
C LEU A 83 1.44 -15.67 -9.06
N MET A 84 1.27 -14.77 -10.02
CA MET A 84 1.64 -15.00 -11.42
C MET A 84 3.12 -15.38 -11.55
N THR A 85 4.00 -14.81 -10.73
CA THR A 85 5.43 -15.20 -10.71
C THR A 85 5.62 -16.66 -10.32
N SER A 86 4.90 -17.13 -9.30
CA SER A 86 4.97 -18.52 -8.81
C SER A 86 4.22 -19.50 -9.71
N GLU A 87 3.08 -19.08 -10.25
CA GLU A 87 2.21 -19.90 -11.07
C GLU A 87 2.78 -20.06 -12.47
N PHE A 88 3.42 -19.08 -13.08
CA PHE A 88 3.92 -19.24 -14.46
C PHE A 88 4.87 -20.43 -14.66
N SER A 89 5.71 -20.72 -13.67
CA SER A 89 6.53 -21.93 -13.64
C SER A 89 5.76 -23.20 -13.24
N SER A 90 4.69 -23.07 -12.47
CA SER A 90 3.80 -24.18 -12.06
C SER A 90 2.87 -24.61 -13.22
N TRP A 91 2.44 -23.67 -14.06
CA TRP A 91 1.59 -23.88 -15.24
C TRP A 91 2.33 -24.68 -16.30
N GLN A 92 3.62 -24.38 -16.52
CA GLN A 92 4.49 -25.16 -17.39
C GLN A 92 4.52 -26.64 -16.98
N SER A 93 4.43 -26.91 -15.67
CA SER A 93 4.48 -28.26 -15.11
C SER A 93 3.12 -28.96 -15.03
N LYS A 94 2.02 -28.29 -14.66
CA LYS A 94 0.69 -28.93 -14.51
C LYS A 94 -0.08 -29.07 -15.82
N CYS A 95 -0.15 -28.02 -16.64
CA CYS A 95 -0.82 -28.08 -17.94
C CYS A 95 0.09 -28.70 -19.02
N GLY A 96 1.41 -28.53 -18.91
CA GLY A 96 2.38 -29.17 -19.81
C GLY A 96 2.50 -30.69 -19.62
N ALA A 97 2.27 -31.21 -18.41
CA ALA A 97 2.30 -32.65 -18.13
C ALA A 97 1.19 -33.46 -18.82
N LEU A 98 0.10 -32.80 -19.27
CA LEU A 98 -0.93 -33.46 -20.09
C LEU A 98 -0.48 -33.60 -21.57
N VAL A 99 0.57 -32.88 -21.99
CA VAL A 99 1.00 -32.83 -23.40
C VAL A 99 2.31 -33.59 -23.65
N LEU A 100 3.30 -33.61 -22.74
CA LEU A 100 4.53 -34.38 -22.96
C LEU A 100 5.18 -34.81 -21.64
N HIS A 101 5.36 -36.12 -21.48
CA HIS A 101 6.34 -36.71 -20.55
C HIS A 101 7.74 -36.25 -20.96
N THR A 102 8.22 -35.10 -20.47
CA THR A 102 9.64 -34.78 -20.50
C THR A 102 10.01 -33.74 -19.45
N ASN A 103 10.84 -34.18 -18.50
CA ASN A 103 11.69 -33.38 -17.61
C ASN A 103 10.99 -32.50 -16.55
N GLN A 104 11.07 -33.00 -15.33
CA GLN A 104 10.83 -32.30 -14.07
C GLN A 104 11.54 -30.93 -14.06
N PRO A 105 10.82 -29.79 -14.01
CA PRO A 105 11.47 -28.51 -13.80
C PRO A 105 11.93 -28.44 -12.34
N THR A 106 13.22 -28.21 -12.15
CA THR A 106 13.86 -28.04 -10.85
C THR A 106 13.32 -26.80 -10.14
N ASP A 107 12.95 -26.97 -8.87
CA ASP A 107 12.48 -25.90 -7.94
C ASP A 107 13.41 -24.68 -7.88
N SER A 108 14.67 -24.83 -8.31
CA SER A 108 15.67 -23.75 -8.39
C SER A 108 15.28 -22.62 -9.34
N SER A 109 14.58 -22.92 -10.44
CA SER A 109 14.10 -21.91 -11.41
C SER A 109 13.03 -21.00 -10.81
N LEU A 110 12.12 -21.58 -10.02
CA LEU A 110 11.07 -20.92 -9.27
C LEU A 110 11.63 -19.92 -8.25
N TYR A 111 12.51 -20.42 -7.38
CA TYR A 111 13.14 -19.61 -6.34
C TYR A 111 13.92 -18.45 -6.97
N ARG A 112 14.66 -18.71 -8.06
CA ARG A 112 15.39 -17.68 -8.80
C ARG A 112 14.47 -16.60 -9.37
N ASN A 113 13.33 -16.95 -9.97
CA ASN A 113 12.40 -15.97 -10.54
C ASN A 113 11.73 -15.13 -9.45
N VAL A 114 11.31 -15.74 -8.34
CA VAL A 114 10.75 -15.00 -7.19
C VAL A 114 11.80 -14.08 -6.55
N PHE A 115 13.04 -14.56 -6.42
CA PHE A 115 14.14 -13.76 -5.89
C PHE A 115 14.43 -12.55 -6.78
N ILE A 116 14.60 -12.74 -8.10
CA ILE A 116 14.86 -11.66 -9.06
C ILE A 116 13.71 -10.66 -9.07
N THR A 117 12.45 -11.11 -9.12
CA THR A 117 11.30 -10.20 -9.12
C THR A 117 11.12 -9.47 -7.80
N SER A 118 11.56 -10.03 -6.66
CA SER A 118 11.51 -9.33 -5.38
C SER A 118 12.47 -8.13 -5.33
N PHE A 119 13.60 -8.18 -6.05
CA PHE A 119 14.44 -7.00 -6.22
C PHE A 119 13.75 -5.84 -6.93
N ALA A 120 12.66 -6.09 -7.68
CA ALA A 120 11.88 -5.04 -8.35
C ALA A 120 11.19 -4.07 -7.38
N GLU A 121 11.08 -4.43 -6.10
CA GLU A 121 10.44 -3.59 -5.09
C GLU A 121 11.24 -2.31 -4.81
N LEU A 122 12.57 -2.41 -4.77
CA LEU A 122 13.46 -1.27 -4.57
C LEU A 122 13.38 -0.22 -5.69
N PRO A 123 13.55 -0.56 -6.98
CA PRO A 123 13.38 0.41 -8.05
C PRO A 123 11.94 0.89 -8.17
N GLY A 124 10.94 0.10 -7.77
CA GLY A 124 9.54 0.52 -7.76
C GLY A 124 9.27 1.65 -6.77
N LEU A 125 9.87 1.55 -5.57
CA LEU A 125 9.84 2.61 -4.57
C LEU A 125 10.50 3.89 -5.08
N ILE A 126 11.72 3.78 -5.61
CA ILE A 126 12.47 4.94 -6.12
C ILE A 126 11.74 5.59 -7.30
N SER A 127 11.26 4.79 -8.24
CA SER A 127 10.49 5.25 -9.40
C SER A 127 9.23 5.98 -8.97
N SER A 128 8.49 5.44 -7.99
CA SER A 128 7.29 6.09 -7.46
C SER A 128 7.58 7.43 -6.79
N ALA A 129 8.68 7.55 -6.05
CA ALA A 129 9.13 8.79 -5.42
C ALA A 129 9.50 9.87 -6.45
N ILE A 130 10.26 9.50 -7.48
CA ILE A 130 10.63 10.45 -8.55
C ILE A 130 9.39 10.91 -9.32
N LEU A 131 8.45 9.99 -9.58
CA LEU A 131 7.27 10.29 -10.39
C LEU A 131 6.31 11.23 -9.65
N VAL A 132 6.11 11.02 -8.34
CA VAL A 132 5.19 11.82 -7.52
C VAL A 132 5.63 13.28 -7.37
N ASP A 133 6.94 13.50 -7.32
CA ASP A 133 7.53 14.83 -7.21
C ASP A 133 7.40 15.60 -8.54
N LYS A 134 7.76 14.94 -9.65
CA LYS A 134 7.72 15.58 -10.98
C LYS A 134 6.30 15.85 -11.47
N VAL A 135 5.45 14.83 -11.51
CA VAL A 135 4.19 14.89 -12.28
C VAL A 135 2.97 15.13 -11.38
N GLY A 136 3.07 14.82 -10.08
CA GLY A 136 1.97 14.93 -9.13
C GLY A 136 1.26 13.60 -8.87
N ARG A 137 0.54 13.52 -7.75
CA ARG A 137 0.14 12.25 -7.11
C ARG A 137 -0.83 11.45 -7.98
N LYS A 138 -1.86 12.12 -8.52
CA LYS A 138 -2.90 11.47 -9.32
C LYS A 138 -2.34 10.95 -10.63
N ILE A 139 -1.57 11.78 -11.34
CA ILE A 139 -1.00 11.41 -12.64
C ILE A 139 0.04 10.30 -12.48
N SER A 140 0.85 10.33 -11.42
CA SER A 140 1.80 9.24 -11.14
C SER A 140 1.11 7.89 -10.97
N MET A 141 -0.03 7.82 -10.29
CA MET A 141 -0.77 6.56 -10.15
C MET A 141 -1.26 6.04 -11.51
N VAL A 142 -1.87 6.92 -12.32
CA VAL A 142 -2.35 6.56 -13.65
C VAL A 142 -1.20 6.06 -14.53
N LEU A 143 -0.07 6.75 -14.54
CA LEU A 143 1.12 6.34 -15.28
C LEU A 143 1.62 4.97 -14.83
N MET A 144 1.69 4.72 -13.53
CA MET A 144 2.13 3.42 -13.00
C MET A 144 1.15 2.30 -13.39
N TYR A 145 -0.17 2.54 -13.41
CA TYR A 145 -1.13 1.56 -13.92
C TYR A 145 -0.96 1.32 -15.42
N SER A 146 -0.75 2.38 -16.22
CA SER A 146 -0.50 2.25 -17.66
C SER A 146 0.76 1.45 -17.95
N PHE A 147 1.86 1.69 -17.23
CA PHE A 147 3.07 0.88 -17.38
C PHE A 147 2.84 -0.57 -16.94
N GLY A 148 2.11 -0.80 -15.84
CA GLY A 148 1.71 -2.14 -15.41
C GLY A 148 0.92 -2.91 -16.48
N PHE A 149 -0.05 -2.26 -17.12
CA PHE A 149 -0.81 -2.81 -18.25
C PHE A 149 0.10 -3.17 -19.43
N ILE A 150 1.01 -2.27 -19.82
CA ILE A 150 1.95 -2.50 -20.92
C ILE A 150 2.90 -3.68 -20.62
N PHE A 151 3.31 -3.86 -19.36
CA PHE A 151 4.18 -4.97 -18.97
C PHE A 151 3.43 -6.31 -18.89
N LEU A 152 2.15 -6.33 -18.53
CA LEU A 152 1.37 -7.57 -18.44
C LEU A 152 0.77 -8.01 -19.79
N LEU A 153 0.47 -7.09 -20.71
CA LEU A 153 -0.17 -7.42 -21.97
C LEU A 153 0.61 -8.43 -22.85
N PRO A 154 1.95 -8.33 -23.01
CA PRO A 154 2.72 -9.30 -23.79
C PRO A 154 2.73 -10.70 -23.17
N LEU A 155 2.42 -10.83 -21.89
CA LEU A 155 2.35 -12.09 -21.16
C LEU A 155 1.21 -12.99 -21.65
N MET A 156 0.21 -12.41 -22.35
CA MET A 156 -0.86 -13.16 -23.01
C MET A 156 -0.34 -14.11 -24.10
N PHE A 157 0.77 -13.76 -24.74
CA PHE A 157 1.40 -14.58 -25.78
C PHE A 157 2.49 -15.48 -25.18
N HIS A 158 2.78 -16.59 -25.86
CA HIS A 158 3.90 -17.45 -25.48
C HIS A 158 5.22 -16.72 -25.78
N GLN A 159 6.07 -16.55 -24.78
CA GLN A 159 7.29 -15.75 -24.81
C GLN A 159 8.43 -16.53 -24.16
N ASN A 160 9.67 -16.11 -24.40
CA ASN A 160 10.85 -16.71 -23.75
C ASN A 160 10.78 -16.53 -22.22
N GLU A 161 11.36 -17.46 -21.47
CA GLU A 161 11.38 -17.40 -19.99
C GLU A 161 12.04 -16.13 -19.47
N LEU A 162 13.17 -15.72 -20.08
CA LEU A 162 13.87 -14.49 -19.70
C LEU A 162 13.00 -13.23 -19.87
N LEU A 163 12.24 -13.18 -20.97
CA LEU A 163 11.38 -12.04 -21.29
C LEU A 163 10.16 -12.01 -20.36
N THR A 164 9.60 -13.18 -20.06
CA THR A 164 8.55 -13.36 -19.05
C THR A 164 9.00 -12.81 -17.70
N THR A 165 10.15 -13.26 -17.18
CA THR A 165 10.67 -12.79 -15.88
C THR A 165 10.94 -11.28 -15.89
N SER A 166 11.44 -10.72 -17.00
CA SER A 166 11.66 -9.27 -17.14
C SER A 166 10.35 -8.48 -17.14
N LEU A 167 9.30 -8.99 -17.79
CA LEU A 167 7.98 -8.35 -17.82
C LEU A 167 7.32 -8.39 -16.43
N LEU A 168 7.39 -9.52 -15.73
CA LEU A 168 6.89 -9.64 -14.35
C LEU A 168 7.66 -8.75 -13.38
N PHE A 169 8.98 -8.59 -13.58
CA PHE A 169 9.80 -7.64 -12.84
C PHE A 169 9.28 -6.21 -13.02
N GLY A 170 9.05 -5.79 -14.27
CA GLY A 170 8.48 -4.47 -14.59
C GLY A 170 7.08 -4.27 -14.00
N ALA A 171 6.20 -5.25 -14.15
CA ALA A 171 4.85 -5.20 -13.60
C ALA A 171 4.86 -5.08 -12.06
N ARG A 172 5.71 -5.87 -11.38
CA ARG A 172 5.86 -5.81 -9.91
C ARG A 172 6.37 -4.46 -9.45
N MET A 173 7.33 -3.89 -10.16
CA MET A 173 7.85 -2.53 -9.93
C MET A 173 6.73 -1.47 -10.00
N CYS A 174 5.83 -1.57 -10.98
CA CYS A 174 4.72 -0.64 -11.14
C CYS A 174 3.65 -0.77 -10.04
N PHE A 175 3.24 -2.01 -9.70
CA PHE A 175 2.18 -2.21 -8.70
C PHE A 175 2.63 -1.89 -7.28
N ILE A 176 3.87 -2.20 -6.90
CA ILE A 176 4.40 -1.78 -5.60
C ILE A 176 4.48 -0.24 -5.52
N GLY A 177 4.91 0.42 -6.60
CA GLY A 177 4.91 1.87 -6.68
C GLY A 177 3.51 2.46 -6.49
N ASN A 178 2.51 1.91 -7.18
CA ASN A 178 1.11 2.30 -7.03
C ASN A 178 0.58 2.10 -5.61
N PHE A 179 0.91 0.98 -4.96
CA PHE A 179 0.51 0.72 -3.57
C PHE A 179 1.07 1.78 -2.62
N LYS A 180 2.32 2.22 -2.84
CA LYS A 180 2.97 3.27 -2.03
C LYS A 180 2.38 4.65 -2.29
N LEU A 181 2.13 4.99 -3.55
CA LEU A 181 1.43 6.22 -3.92
C LEU A 181 0.04 6.28 -3.29
N ALA A 182 -0.73 5.19 -3.33
CA ALA A 182 -2.05 5.12 -2.70
C ALA A 182 -1.96 5.32 -1.18
N GLY A 183 -0.92 4.77 -0.56
CA GLY A 183 -0.58 4.98 0.86
C GLY A 183 -0.30 6.43 1.24
N ILE A 184 0.33 7.21 0.35
CA ILE A 184 0.61 8.64 0.54
C ILE A 184 -0.64 9.48 0.27
N TYR A 185 -1.37 9.17 -0.78
CA TYR A 185 -2.55 9.91 -1.21
C TYR A 185 -3.73 9.76 -0.24
N CYS A 186 -3.88 8.59 0.38
CA CYS A 186 -4.95 8.31 1.34
C CYS A 186 -5.01 9.34 2.48
N PRO A 187 -3.95 9.57 3.27
CA PRO A 187 -3.98 10.57 4.34
C PRO A 187 -4.08 12.01 3.84
N GLU A 188 -3.64 12.33 2.62
CA GLU A 188 -3.74 13.68 2.04
C GLU A 188 -5.20 14.08 1.74
N ILE A 189 -6.07 13.11 1.42
CA ILE A 189 -7.50 13.37 1.14
C ILE A 189 -8.30 13.58 2.43
N TYR A 190 -7.98 12.84 3.49
CA TYR A 190 -8.78 12.83 4.70
C TYR A 190 -8.41 13.97 5.65
N PRO A 191 -9.41 14.65 6.26
CA PRO A 191 -9.13 15.67 7.27
C PRO A 191 -8.52 15.03 8.51
N THR A 192 -7.71 15.80 9.24
CA THR A 192 -6.87 15.35 10.37
C THR A 192 -7.65 14.49 11.38
N SER A 193 -8.92 14.84 11.63
CA SER A 193 -9.81 14.17 12.58
C SER A 193 -10.17 12.72 12.23
N VAL A 194 -10.22 12.35 10.95
CA VAL A 194 -10.66 11.00 10.49
C VAL A 194 -9.61 10.27 9.66
N ARG A 195 -8.44 10.89 9.43
CA ARG A 195 -7.34 10.36 8.62
C ARG A 195 -6.92 8.94 9.00
N THR A 196 -6.69 8.70 10.28
CA THR A 196 -6.19 7.39 10.77
C THR A 196 -7.24 6.30 10.61
N THR A 197 -8.50 6.61 10.92
CA THR A 197 -9.63 5.68 10.73
C THR A 197 -9.86 5.40 9.24
N GLY A 198 -9.84 6.42 8.38
CA GLY A 198 -10.03 6.28 6.94
C GLY A 198 -8.96 5.41 6.28
N ALA A 199 -7.68 5.67 6.61
CA ALA A 199 -6.56 4.85 6.15
C ALA A 199 -6.62 3.40 6.66
N GLY A 200 -7.00 3.21 7.94
CA GLY A 200 -7.14 1.88 8.53
C GLY A 200 -8.25 1.05 7.86
N VAL A 201 -9.41 1.65 7.61
CA VAL A 201 -10.53 0.99 6.92
C VAL A 201 -10.16 0.68 5.47
N ALA A 202 -9.56 1.63 4.75
CA ALA A 202 -9.10 1.41 3.38
C ALA A 202 -8.09 0.26 3.29
N ALA A 203 -7.13 0.19 4.22
CA ALA A 203 -6.18 -0.91 4.29
C ALA A 203 -6.86 -2.25 4.61
N ALA A 204 -7.89 -2.26 5.47
CA ALA A 204 -8.68 -3.46 5.76
C ALA A 204 -9.42 -3.96 4.50
N VAL A 205 -10.03 -3.06 3.73
CA VAL A 205 -10.67 -3.38 2.45
C VAL A 205 -9.65 -3.89 1.42
N GLY A 206 -8.45 -3.31 1.39
CA GLY A 206 -7.33 -3.80 0.58
C GLY A 206 -6.98 -5.26 0.87
N LYS A 207 -6.93 -5.64 2.15
CA LYS A 207 -6.68 -7.04 2.54
C LYS A 207 -7.72 -8.01 1.99
N ILE A 208 -8.99 -7.61 1.88
CA ILE A 208 -10.04 -8.42 1.25
C ILE A 208 -9.70 -8.67 -0.22
N GLY A 209 -9.25 -7.64 -0.96
CA GLY A 209 -8.77 -7.80 -2.34
C GLY A 209 -7.60 -8.78 -2.45
N GLY A 210 -6.66 -8.75 -1.49
CA GLY A 210 -5.58 -9.71 -1.41
C GLY A 210 -6.01 -11.15 -1.11
N MET A 211 -7.09 -11.35 -0.35
CA MET A 211 -7.68 -12.67 -0.09
C MET A 211 -8.43 -13.24 -1.31
N ILE A 212 -9.10 -12.36 -2.06
CA ILE A 212 -9.83 -12.75 -3.28
C ILE A 212 -8.86 -13.19 -4.38
N CYS A 213 -7.67 -12.56 -4.45
CA CYS A 213 -6.70 -12.83 -5.51
C CYS A 213 -6.28 -14.31 -5.65
N PRO A 214 -5.83 -15.02 -4.60
CA PRO A 214 -5.53 -16.45 -4.68
C PRO A 214 -6.73 -17.30 -5.10
N LEU A 215 -7.94 -16.97 -4.65
CA LEU A 215 -9.15 -17.73 -5.01
C LEU A 215 -9.40 -17.65 -6.52
N VAL A 216 -9.35 -16.45 -7.07
CA VAL A 216 -9.48 -16.22 -8.52
C VAL A 216 -8.34 -16.91 -9.27
N ALA A 217 -7.10 -16.80 -8.78
CA ALA A 217 -5.95 -17.44 -9.42
C ALA A 217 -6.12 -18.97 -9.51
N VAL A 218 -6.55 -19.63 -8.42
CA VAL A 218 -6.74 -21.09 -8.37
C VAL A 218 -7.83 -21.58 -9.32
N GLU A 219 -8.97 -20.88 -9.40
CA GLU A 219 -10.05 -21.23 -10.34
C GLU A 219 -9.54 -21.15 -11.79
N LEU A 220 -8.77 -20.11 -12.11
CA LEU A 220 -8.29 -19.90 -13.47
C LEU A 220 -7.14 -20.84 -13.85
N VAL A 221 -6.31 -21.29 -12.89
CA VAL A 221 -5.33 -22.37 -13.09
C VAL A 221 -6.02 -23.68 -13.40
N SER A 222 -7.11 -24.00 -12.68
CA SER A 222 -7.83 -25.27 -12.84
C SER A 222 -8.47 -25.41 -14.22
N GLY A 223 -8.87 -24.30 -14.85
CA GLY A 223 -9.40 -24.27 -16.21
C GLY A 223 -8.35 -24.31 -17.33
N CYS A 224 -7.04 -24.29 -17.01
CA CYS A 224 -5.94 -24.20 -17.98
C CYS A 224 -6.06 -23.01 -18.97
N HIS A 225 -6.82 -21.97 -18.63
CA HIS A 225 -7.06 -20.81 -19.48
C HIS A 225 -6.12 -19.65 -19.11
N ARG A 226 -4.83 -19.78 -19.44
CA ARG A 226 -3.80 -18.76 -19.13
C ARG A 226 -4.17 -17.37 -19.63
N MET A 227 -4.71 -17.29 -20.85
CA MET A 227 -5.14 -16.03 -21.44
C MET A 227 -6.31 -15.42 -20.65
N ALA A 228 -7.29 -16.22 -20.23
CA ALA A 228 -8.40 -15.70 -19.43
C ALA A 228 -7.91 -15.10 -18.10
N ALA A 229 -6.88 -15.71 -17.49
CA ALA A 229 -6.27 -15.21 -16.27
C ALA A 229 -5.66 -13.84 -16.45
N ILE A 230 -4.73 -13.71 -17.39
CA ILE A 230 -4.06 -12.43 -17.62
C ILE A 230 -5.07 -11.36 -18.04
N ALA A 231 -6.03 -11.69 -18.91
CA ALA A 231 -7.09 -10.77 -19.31
C ALA A 231 -7.92 -10.25 -18.11
N SER A 232 -8.23 -11.10 -17.13
CA SER A 232 -8.95 -10.67 -15.92
C SER A 232 -8.16 -9.65 -15.10
N PHE A 233 -6.83 -9.82 -14.98
CA PHE A 233 -5.96 -8.84 -14.30
C PHE A 233 -5.89 -7.53 -15.09
N GLU A 234 -5.81 -7.58 -16.42
CA GLU A 234 -5.83 -6.37 -17.28
C GLU A 234 -7.11 -5.56 -17.10
N VAL A 235 -8.27 -6.22 -17.04
CA VAL A 235 -9.54 -5.55 -16.78
C VAL A 235 -9.53 -4.84 -15.43
N VAL A 236 -8.97 -5.46 -14.39
CA VAL A 236 -8.84 -4.85 -13.06
C VAL A 236 -7.90 -3.62 -13.09
N ILE A 237 -6.80 -3.68 -13.87
CA ILE A 237 -5.89 -2.54 -14.04
C ILE A 237 -6.61 -1.38 -14.71
N VAL A 238 -7.31 -1.61 -15.81
CA VAL A 238 -8.07 -0.58 -16.52
C VAL A 238 -9.15 0.02 -15.61
N LEU A 239 -9.90 -0.81 -14.90
CA LEU A 239 -10.90 -0.37 -13.94
C LEU A 239 -10.28 0.53 -12.85
N SER A 240 -9.14 0.12 -12.29
CA SER A 240 -8.44 0.90 -11.26
C SER A 240 -7.91 2.23 -11.78
N ALA A 241 -7.40 2.28 -13.01
CA ALA A 241 -6.96 3.52 -13.65
C ALA A 241 -8.14 4.48 -13.87
N ILE A 242 -9.29 3.97 -14.32
CA ILE A 242 -10.53 4.76 -14.46
C ILE A 242 -10.97 5.29 -13.10
N CYS A 243 -10.96 4.47 -12.04
CA CYS A 243 -11.29 4.92 -10.69
C CYS A 243 -10.38 6.05 -10.22
N VAL A 244 -9.07 5.97 -10.50
CA VAL A 244 -8.14 7.06 -10.17
C VAL A 244 -8.43 8.32 -10.97
N LEU A 245 -8.77 8.20 -12.26
CA LEU A 245 -9.14 9.35 -13.10
C LEU A 245 -10.39 10.07 -12.59
N LEU A 246 -11.36 9.33 -12.05
CA LEU A 246 -12.59 9.86 -11.45
C LEU A 246 -12.35 10.62 -10.14
N PHE A 247 -11.16 10.55 -9.53
CA PHE A 247 -10.85 11.42 -8.40
C PHE A 247 -10.89 12.88 -8.81
N LYS A 248 -11.80 13.65 -8.21
CA LYS A 248 -12.03 15.05 -8.52
C LYS A 248 -10.95 16.00 -7.93
N VAL A 249 -10.08 15.50 -7.07
CA VAL A 249 -9.14 16.31 -6.27
C VAL A 249 -7.70 15.88 -6.52
N GLU A 250 -6.90 16.78 -7.09
CA GLU A 250 -5.44 16.70 -7.11
C GLU A 250 -4.92 17.22 -5.75
N THR A 251 -4.16 16.42 -5.01
CA THR A 251 -3.64 16.78 -3.66
C THR A 251 -2.31 17.53 -3.71
N LYS A 252 -1.69 17.70 -4.89
CA LYS A 252 -0.41 18.42 -5.02
C LYS A 252 -0.59 19.89 -4.61
N GLY A 253 0.06 20.27 -3.50
CA GLY A 253 0.18 21.66 -3.06
C GLY A 253 -1.03 22.22 -2.28
N ARG A 254 -1.93 21.38 -1.75
CA ARG A 254 -3.01 21.84 -0.85
C ARG A 254 -2.61 21.72 0.62
N GLU A 255 -2.91 22.77 1.38
CA GLU A 255 -2.87 22.70 2.85
C GLU A 255 -3.96 21.76 3.38
N LEU A 256 -3.66 21.12 4.51
CA LEU A 256 -4.53 20.14 5.14
C LEU A 256 -5.70 20.85 5.84
N HIS A 257 -6.94 20.53 5.47
CA HIS A 257 -8.11 21.05 6.18
C HIS A 257 -8.19 20.43 7.58
N ASP A 258 -8.11 21.27 8.62
CA ASP A 258 -8.09 20.83 10.01
C ASP A 258 -9.48 20.53 10.60
N THR A 259 -10.58 20.94 9.95
CA THR A 259 -11.93 20.74 10.48
C THR A 259 -12.93 20.30 9.42
N VAL A 260 -13.83 19.39 9.83
CA VAL A 260 -15.06 19.07 9.09
C VAL A 260 -16.06 20.13 9.50
N ASP A 261 -16.39 21.08 8.62
CA ASP A 261 -17.49 22.00 8.87
C ASP A 261 -18.80 21.20 8.87
N VAL A 262 -19.25 20.87 10.08
CA VAL A 262 -20.58 20.31 10.31
C VAL A 262 -21.55 21.48 10.13
N HIS A 263 -22.00 21.70 8.90
CA HIS A 263 -23.17 22.53 8.67
C HIS A 263 -24.39 21.76 9.22
N ASN A 264 -24.80 22.18 10.41
CA ASN A 264 -26.09 21.84 11.02
C ASN A 264 -27.23 22.52 10.27
#